data_AF-G5K1I2-F1
#
_entry.id   AF-G5K1I2-F1
#
_cell.length_a   1.000
_cell.length_b   1.000
_cell.length_c   1.000
_cell.angle_alpha   90.00
_cell.angle_beta   90.00
_cell.angle_gamma   90.00
#
_symmetry.space_group_name_H-M   'P 1'
#
loop_
_entity.id
_entity.type
_entity.pdbx_description
1 polymer ?
#
loop_
_entity_poly.entity_id
_entity_poly.type
_entity_poly.pdbx_seq_one_letter_code
_entity_poly.pdbx_strand_id
1 'polypeptide(L)'
;MLPDDKKYIEELEAKYDQFKPKLDQLQTSLEVMQAAYQDYIDLRNFYASPKWFDMQEQDYQDVKCGILSQDQLYDLIGQHNHILGELLALSSQMYKHL
;
A
#
# COMPACT_ATOMS: atom_id res chain seq x y z
N MET A 1 -23.98 -36.65 11.51
CA MET A 1 -22.65 -36.00 11.51
C MET A 1 -21.80 -36.78 12.49
N LEU A 2 -20.76 -37.47 12.02
CA LEU A 2 -19.83 -38.16 12.92
C LEU A 2 -19.09 -37.10 13.75
N PRO A 3 -18.65 -37.39 14.99
CA PRO A 3 -17.93 -36.42 15.83
C PRO A 3 -16.73 -35.77 15.12
N ASP A 4 -16.06 -36.52 14.25
CA ASP A 4 -14.93 -36.05 13.44
C ASP A 4 -15.36 -35.05 12.35
N ASP A 5 -16.54 -35.25 11.73
CA ASP A 5 -17.09 -34.32 10.74
C ASP A 5 -17.40 -32.95 11.39
N LYS A 6 -17.95 -32.98 12.61
CA LYS A 6 -18.28 -31.76 13.35
C LYS A 6 -17.02 -30.94 13.64
N LYS A 7 -16.00 -31.60 14.19
CA LYS A 7 -14.72 -30.94 14.51
C LYS A 7 -14.06 -30.38 13.25
N TYR A 8 -14.09 -31.13 12.15
CA TYR A 8 -13.52 -30.68 10.88
C TYR A 8 -14.21 -29.42 10.33
N ILE A 9 -15.55 -29.36 10.38
CA ILE A 9 -16.30 -28.17 9.95
C ILE A 9 -16.02 -26.98 10.87
N GLU A 10 -15.96 -27.17 12.19
CA GLU A 10 -15.61 -26.09 13.13
C GLU A 10 -14.21 -25.50 12.84
N GLU A 11 -13.24 -26.34 12.47
CA GLU A 11 -11.90 -25.89 12.08
C GLU A 11 -11.90 -25.10 10.76
N LEU A 12 -12.74 -25.47 9.79
CA LEU A 12 -12.86 -24.76 8.52
C LEU A 12 -13.58 -23.42 8.67
N GLU A 13 -14.67 -23.37 9.43
CA GLU A 13 -15.38 -22.13 9.77
C GLU A 13 -14.44 -21.15 10.48
N ALA A 14 -13.67 -21.61 11.47
CA ALA A 14 -12.70 -20.76 12.15
C ALA A 14 -11.64 -20.17 11.20
N LYS A 15 -11.19 -20.92 10.19
CA LYS A 15 -10.27 -20.41 9.15
C LYS A 15 -10.96 -19.38 8.26
N TYR A 16 -12.20 -19.62 7.87
CA TYR A 16 -12.99 -18.69 7.06
C TYR A 16 -13.19 -17.37 7.80
N ASP A 17 -13.67 -17.42 9.05
CA ASP A 17 -13.91 -16.25 9.89
C ASP A 17 -12.65 -15.42 10.13
N GLN A 18 -11.47 -16.07 10.14
CA GLN A 18 -10.19 -15.38 10.27
C GLN A 18 -9.68 -14.79 8.95
N PHE A 19 -9.99 -15.40 7.81
CA PHE A 19 -9.42 -15.02 6.52
C PHE A 19 -10.29 -14.00 5.78
N LYS A 20 -11.61 -14.21 5.73
CA LYS A 20 -12.53 -13.38 4.96
C LYS A 20 -12.47 -11.89 5.32
N PRO A 21 -12.45 -11.47 6.60
CA PRO A 21 -12.35 -10.06 6.94
C PRO A 21 -11.03 -9.42 6.49
N LYS A 22 -9.91 -10.16 6.48
CA LYS A 22 -8.60 -9.66 6.03
C LYS A 22 -8.58 -9.45 4.52
N LEU A 23 -9.22 -10.36 3.76
CA LEU A 23 -9.38 -10.21 2.33
C LEU A 23 -10.22 -8.97 2.00
N ASP A 24 -11.31 -8.75 2.74
CA ASP A 24 -12.17 -7.57 2.55
C ASP A 24 -11.42 -6.26 2.86
N GLN A 25 -10.65 -6.24 3.95
CA GLN A 25 -9.81 -5.08 4.29
C GLN A 25 -8.74 -4.80 3.22
N LEU A 26 -8.12 -5.85 2.68
CA LEU A 26 -7.16 -5.70 1.58
C LEU A 26 -7.85 -5.12 0.34
N GLN A 27 -9.03 -5.62 -0.02
CA GLN A 27 -9.80 -5.09 -1.15
C GLN A 27 -10.11 -3.60 -0.97
N THR A 28 -10.66 -3.20 0.18
CA THR A 28 -10.94 -1.79 0.47
C THR A 28 -9.67 -0.93 0.42
N SER A 29 -8.56 -1.43 0.95
CA SER A 29 -7.28 -0.70 0.93
C SER A 29 -6.75 -0.51 -0.48
N LEU A 30 -6.90 -1.52 -1.36
CA LEU A 30 -6.54 -1.42 -2.76
C LEU A 30 -7.41 -0.41 -3.51
N GLU A 31 -8.72 -0.40 -3.26
CA GLU A 31 -9.66 0.57 -3.86
C GLU A 31 -9.30 2.02 -3.48
N VAL A 32 -9.04 2.27 -2.19
CA VAL A 32 -8.63 3.59 -1.69
C VAL A 32 -7.28 4.00 -2.29
N MET A 33 -6.32 3.09 -2.37
CA MET A 33 -5.00 3.36 -2.95
C MET A 33 -5.10 3.68 -4.45
N GLN A 34 -5.92 2.93 -5.20
CA GLN A 34 -6.15 3.17 -6.63
C GLN A 34 -6.77 4.54 -6.88
N ALA A 35 -7.75 4.96 -6.06
CA ALA A 35 -8.37 6.27 -6.18
C ALA A 35 -7.40 7.44 -5.96
N ALA A 36 -6.40 7.26 -5.08
CA ALA A 36 -5.38 8.27 -4.77
C ALA A 36 -4.09 8.13 -5.59
N TYR A 37 -3.99 7.16 -6.51
CA TYR A 37 -2.71 6.82 -7.12
C TYR A 37 -2.15 7.91 -8.04
N GLN A 38 -3.02 8.75 -8.60
CA GLN A 38 -2.58 9.92 -9.38
C GLN A 38 -1.78 10.91 -8.52
N ASP A 39 -2.17 11.12 -7.26
CA ASP A 39 -1.44 12.02 -6.35
C ASP A 39 -0.03 11.51 -6.09
N TYR A 40 0.14 10.19 -5.94
CA TYR A 40 1.47 9.57 -5.84
C TYR A 40 2.30 9.81 -7.10
N ILE A 41 1.71 9.65 -8.29
CA ILE A 41 2.40 9.91 -9.57
C ILE A 41 2.89 11.36 -9.61
N ASP A 42 2.05 12.31 -9.24
CA ASP A 42 2.39 13.73 -9.25
C ASP A 42 3.52 14.04 -8.26
N LEU A 43 3.47 13.50 -7.04
CA LEU A 43 4.51 13.65 -6.02
C LEU A 43 5.84 13.01 -6.47
N ARG A 44 5.79 11.83 -7.09
CA ARG A 44 6.98 11.14 -7.61
C ARG A 44 7.62 11.92 -8.76
N ASN A 45 6.80 12.46 -9.66
CA ASN A 45 7.28 13.27 -10.78
C ASN A 45 7.84 14.62 -10.32
N PHE A 46 7.30 15.16 -9.22
CA PHE A 46 7.79 16.38 -8.61
C PHE A 46 9.16 16.20 -7.95
N TYR A 47 9.36 15.12 -7.18
CA TYR A 47 10.62 14.87 -6.49
C TYR A 47 11.82 14.85 -7.45
N ALA A 48 12.88 15.58 -7.10
CA ALA A 48 14.10 15.73 -7.92
C ALA A 48 13.86 16.27 -9.36
N SER A 49 12.69 16.86 -9.64
CA SER A 49 12.48 17.65 -10.86
C SER A 49 13.23 19.00 -10.78
N PRO A 50 13.51 19.66 -11.92
CA PRO A 50 14.08 21.01 -11.91
C PRO A 50 13.27 21.98 -11.04
N LYS A 51 11.93 21.91 -11.14
CA LYS A 51 11.02 22.73 -10.32
C LYS A 51 11.19 22.48 -8.82
N TRP A 52 11.42 21.23 -8.40
CA TRP A 52 11.67 20.91 -7.00
C TRP A 52 12.98 21.52 -6.51
N PHE A 53 14.06 21.43 -7.31
CA PHE A 53 15.33 22.08 -6.99
C PHE A 53 15.18 23.61 -6.89
N ASP A 54 14.53 24.24 -7.87
CA ASP A 54 14.29 25.70 -7.89
C ASP A 54 13.49 26.18 -6.67
N MET A 55 12.53 25.36 -6.22
CA MET A 55 11.69 25.66 -5.07
C MET A 55 12.41 25.43 -3.75
N GLN A 56 13.33 24.47 -3.68
CA GLN A 56 14.07 24.18 -2.44
C GLN A 56 14.97 25.36 -2.01
N GLU A 57 15.40 26.22 -2.94
CA GLU A 57 16.24 27.39 -2.65
C GLU A 57 15.45 28.60 -2.10
N GLN A 58 14.12 28.52 -2.04
CA GLN A 58 13.24 29.62 -1.65
C GLN A 58 12.75 29.47 -0.21
N ASP A 59 12.52 30.62 0.44
CA ASP A 59 11.91 30.68 1.76
C ASP A 59 10.41 30.94 1.64
N TYR A 60 9.61 29.91 1.91
CA TYR A 60 8.15 29.99 1.95
C TYR A 60 7.70 30.17 3.39
N GLN A 61 7.78 31.41 3.86
CA GLN A 61 7.24 31.82 5.17
C GLN A 61 5.79 31.33 5.31
N ASP A 62 5.46 30.77 6.47
CA ASP A 62 4.14 30.24 6.84
C ASP A 62 3.60 29.07 6.00
N VAL A 63 4.43 28.39 5.20
CA VAL A 63 4.04 27.19 4.44
C VAL A 63 4.80 25.96 4.92
N LYS A 64 4.09 24.84 5.15
CA LYS A 64 4.73 23.55 5.44
C LYS A 64 5.38 22.99 4.17
N CYS A 65 6.69 23.16 4.05
CA CYS A 65 7.47 22.76 2.87
C CYS A 65 8.23 21.44 3.04
N GLY A 66 7.73 20.50 3.83
CA GLY A 66 8.40 19.22 4.05
C GLY A 66 8.67 18.42 2.76
N ILE A 67 7.82 18.57 1.72
CA ILE A 67 8.03 17.96 0.40
C ILE A 67 9.25 18.51 -0.36
N LEU A 68 9.80 19.65 0.05
CA LEU A 68 11.04 20.22 -0.47
C LEU A 68 12.27 19.73 0.31
N SER A 69 12.09 18.96 1.39
CA SER A 69 13.19 18.27 2.05
C SER A 69 13.69 17.10 1.19
N GLN A 70 14.96 16.73 1.39
CA GLN A 70 15.54 15.56 0.73
C GLN A 70 14.87 14.24 1.18
N ASP A 71 14.41 14.16 2.43
CA ASP A 71 14.00 12.90 3.04
C ASP A 71 12.53 12.56 2.77
N GLN A 72 11.61 13.51 2.86
CA GLN A 72 10.17 13.18 2.93
C GLN A 72 9.64 12.47 1.68
N LEU A 73 9.95 12.98 0.48
CA LEU A 73 9.51 12.34 -0.77
C LEU A 73 10.36 11.11 -1.12
N TYR A 74 11.63 11.09 -0.70
CA TYR A 74 12.49 9.91 -0.83
C TYR A 74 11.92 8.72 -0.04
N ASP A 75 11.57 8.94 1.23
CA ASP A 75 10.98 7.93 2.10
C ASP A 75 9.62 7.44 1.57
N LEU A 76 8.79 8.36 1.07
CA LEU A 76 7.52 8.01 0.42
C LEU A 76 7.75 7.07 -0.77
N ILE A 77 8.69 7.39 -1.65
CA ILE A 77 9.02 6.56 -2.83
C ILE A 77 9.59 5.20 -2.37
N GLY A 78 10.44 5.19 -1.35
CA GLY A 78 10.99 3.97 -0.76
C GLY A 78 9.91 3.04 -0.22
N GLN A 79 9.00 3.57 0.62
CA GLN A 79 7.87 2.83 1.18
C GLN A 79 6.95 2.29 0.07
N HIS A 80 6.64 3.12 -0.93
CA HIS A 80 5.86 2.68 -2.08
C HIS A 80 6.52 1.49 -2.80
N ASN A 81 7.82 1.56 -3.09
CA ASN A 81 8.52 0.49 -3.79
C ASN A 81 8.60 -0.79 -2.97
N HIS A 82 8.73 -0.68 -1.64
CA HIS A 82 8.66 -1.84 -0.75
C HIS A 82 7.29 -2.52 -0.82
N ILE A 83 6.20 -1.76 -0.72
CA ILE A 83 4.83 -2.27 -0.83
C ILE A 83 4.59 -2.94 -2.20
N LEU A 84 5.10 -2.35 -3.29
CA LEU A 84 5.01 -2.95 -4.62
C LEU A 84 5.66 -4.35 -4.66
N GLY A 85 6.81 -4.53 -4.00
CA GLY A 85 7.47 -5.83 -3.89
C GLY A 85 6.62 -6.86 -3.16
N GLU A 86 6.03 -6.49 -2.03
CA GLU A 86 5.12 -7.35 -1.24
C GLU A 86 3.87 -7.74 -2.05
N LEU A 87 3.26 -6.79 -2.77
CA LEU A 87 2.10 -7.07 -3.64
C LEU A 87 2.46 -8.00 -4.79
N LEU A 88 3.65 -7.88 -5.38
CA LEU A 88 4.11 -8.79 -6.42
C LEU A 88 4.33 -10.21 -5.88
N ALA A 89 4.93 -10.34 -4.70
CA ALA A 89 5.11 -11.63 -4.04
C ALA A 89 3.77 -12.29 -3.71
N LEU A 90 2.83 -11.53 -3.13
CA LEU A 90 1.50 -11.99 -2.79
C LEU A 90 0.70 -12.41 -4.03
N SER A 91 0.70 -11.60 -5.08
CA SER A 91 -0.01 -11.92 -6.33
C SER A 91 0.55 -13.18 -6.99
N SER A 92 1.87 -13.38 -6.97
CA SER A 92 2.50 -14.62 -7.43
C SER A 92 2.05 -15.83 -6.60
N GLN A 93 1.97 -15.69 -5.27
CA GLN A 93 1.47 -16.74 -4.39
C GLN A 93 0.00 -17.07 -4.68
N MET A 94 -0.86 -16.07 -4.86
CA MET A 94 -2.27 -16.27 -5.20
C MET A 94 -2.42 -16.99 -6.53
N TYR A 95 -1.67 -16.57 -7.56
CA TYR A 95 -1.73 -17.14 -8.90
C TYR A 95 -1.38 -18.64 -8.93
N LYS A 96 -0.45 -19.09 -8.08
CA LYS A 96 -0.10 -20.52 -7.95
C LYS A 96 -1.24 -21.40 -7.42
N HIS A 97 -2.29 -20.80 -6.87
CA HIS A 97 -3.43 -21.49 -6.28
C HIS A 97 -4.76 -21.16 -7.00
N LEU A 98 -4.68 -20.55 -8.19
CA LEU A 98 -5.79 -20.46 -9.15
C LEU A 98 -5.84 -21.73 -10.02
#